data_AF-H5TTQ6-F1
#
_entry.id   AF-H5TTQ6-F1
#
_cell.length_a   1.000
_cell.length_b   1.000
_cell.length_c   1.000
_cell.angle_alpha   90.00
_cell.angle_beta   90.00
_cell.angle_gamma   90.00
#
_symmetry.space_group_name_H-M   'P 1'
#
loop_
_entity.id
_entity.type
_entity.pdbx_description
1 polymer ?
#
loop_
_entity_poly.entity_id
_entity_poly.type
_entity_poly.pdbx_seq_one_letter_code
_entity_poly.pdbx_strand_id
1 'polypeptide(L)'
;MPDPTQPPQQILVTGSDGNVESFIDVDKLQSDATRLMYQLAVTAGDDEATDEVSKRWVTAHDPDYFGFLAAAALSLMTRCILGPILEVTDEMGVNLRDGLDSAANNAESTLGDN
;
A
#
# COMPACT_ATOMS: atom_id res chain seq x y z
N MET A 1 -13.47 26.17 14.04
CA MET A 1 -12.21 25.95 13.30
C MET A 1 -11.95 24.45 13.37
N PRO A 2 -11.77 23.74 12.24
CA PRO A 2 -11.42 22.32 12.29
C PRO A 2 -10.12 22.14 13.08
N ASP A 3 -10.05 21.08 13.88
CA ASP A 3 -8.86 20.74 14.67
C ASP A 3 -7.70 20.39 13.71
N PRO A 4 -6.57 21.13 13.73
CA PRO A 4 -5.45 20.86 12.83
C PRO A 4 -4.76 19.52 13.10
N THR A 5 -5.11 18.83 14.19
CA THR A 5 -4.61 17.48 14.51
C THR A 5 -5.53 16.37 14.00
N GLN A 6 -6.75 16.70 13.56
CA GLN A 6 -7.63 15.72 12.93
C GLN A 6 -7.21 15.50 11.47
N PRO A 7 -6.99 14.23 11.06
CA PRO A 7 -6.72 13.94 9.66
C PRO A 7 -7.91 14.38 8.80
N PRO A 8 -7.67 14.83 7.56
CA PRO A 8 -8.74 15.24 6.66
C PRO A 8 -9.70 14.07 6.45
N GLN A 9 -11.01 14.32 6.58
CA GLN A 9 -12.04 13.29 6.36
C GLN A 9 -12.31 13.05 4.88
N GLN A 10 -11.95 14.01 4.03
CA GLN A 10 -12.14 13.97 2.59
C GLN A 10 -10.90 14.49 1.89
N ILE A 11 -10.48 13.81 0.82
CA ILE A 11 -9.44 14.28 -0.08
C ILE A 11 -10.11 14.73 -1.37
N LEU A 12 -9.83 15.97 -1.77
CA LEU A 12 -10.25 16.53 -3.04
C LEU A 12 -9.14 16.28 -4.07
N VAL A 13 -9.45 15.57 -5.15
CA VAL A 13 -8.51 15.38 -6.26
C VAL A 13 -8.89 16.36 -7.36
N THR A 14 -7.93 17.19 -7.74
CA THR A 14 -8.09 18.19 -8.80
C THR A 14 -7.26 17.84 -10.01
N GLY A 15 -7.85 17.98 -11.19
CA GLY A 15 -7.18 17.82 -12.46
C GLY A 15 -6.17 18.94 -12.73
N SER A 16 -5.38 18.75 -13.78
CA SER A 16 -4.35 19.71 -14.21
C SER A 16 -4.89 21.09 -14.63
N ASP A 17 -6.19 21.18 -14.89
CA ASP A 17 -6.93 22.40 -15.22
C ASP A 17 -7.51 23.11 -13.98
N GLY A 18 -7.32 22.55 -12.79
CA GLY A 18 -7.83 23.07 -11.52
C GLY A 18 -9.30 22.69 -11.23
N ASN A 19 -9.95 21.90 -12.10
CA ASN A 19 -11.28 21.38 -11.82
C ASN A 19 -11.21 20.17 -10.89
N VAL A 20 -12.29 19.97 -10.13
CA VAL A 20 -12.41 18.79 -9.25
C VAL A 20 -12.74 17.57 -10.10
N GLU A 21 -11.89 16.56 -10.04
CA GLU A 21 -12.09 15.28 -10.74
C GLU A 21 -12.72 14.24 -9.81
N SER A 22 -12.34 14.20 -8.53
CA SER A 22 -12.93 13.24 -7.59
C SER A 22 -12.88 13.68 -6.12
N PHE A 23 -13.73 13.02 -5.32
CA PHE A 23 -13.77 13.12 -3.85
C PHE A 23 -13.50 11.74 -3.26
N ILE A 24 -12.56 11.66 -2.33
CA ILE A 24 -12.21 10.41 -1.64
C ILE A 24 -12.59 10.53 -0.18
N ASP A 25 -13.41 9.59 0.28
CA ASP A 25 -13.72 9.38 1.69
C ASP A 25 -12.56 8.63 2.37
N VAL A 26 -11.92 9.26 3.36
CA VAL A 26 -10.71 8.73 3.99
C VAL A 26 -10.99 7.53 4.88
N ASP A 27 -12.16 7.47 5.53
CA ASP A 27 -12.52 6.33 6.39
C ASP A 27 -12.79 5.08 5.54
N LYS A 28 -13.46 5.29 4.39
CA LYS A 28 -13.65 4.22 3.40
C LYS A 28 -12.32 3.78 2.80
N LEU A 29 -11.45 4.71 2.44
CA LEU A 29 -10.11 4.42 1.91
C LEU A 29 -9.30 3.57 2.87
N GLN A 30 -9.25 3.94 4.16
CA GLN A 30 -8.52 3.17 5.18
C GLN A 30 -9.09 1.76 5.38
N SER A 31 -10.43 1.65 5.38
CA SER A 31 -11.12 0.36 5.52
C SER A 31 -10.81 -0.57 4.34
N ASP A 32 -10.88 -0.05 3.12
CA ASP A 32 -10.60 -0.79 1.90
C ASP A 32 -9.10 -1.14 1.82
N ALA A 33 -8.21 -0.22 2.20
CA ALA A 33 -6.76 -0.43 2.21
C ALA A 33 -6.36 -1.56 3.16
N THR A 34 -6.97 -1.59 4.35
CA THR A 34 -6.76 -2.65 5.34
C THR A 34 -7.18 -4.02 4.78
N ARG A 35 -8.32 -4.08 4.06
CA ARG A 35 -8.80 -5.32 3.44
C ARG A 35 -7.89 -5.77 2.31
N LEU A 36 -7.51 -4.86 1.41
CA LEU A 36 -6.59 -5.16 0.32
C LEU A 36 -5.25 -5.66 0.88
N MET A 37 -4.68 -4.97 1.86
CA MET A 37 -3.44 -5.37 2.54
C MET A 37 -3.50 -6.82 3.04
N TYR A 38 -4.51 -7.19 3.84
CA TYR A 38 -4.58 -8.55 4.38
C TYR A 38 -4.82 -9.60 3.29
N GLN A 39 -5.59 -9.29 2.25
CA GLN A 39 -5.81 -10.23 1.15
C GLN A 39 -4.52 -10.49 0.37
N LEU A 40 -3.74 -9.46 0.07
CA LEU A 40 -2.43 -9.60 -0.56
C LEU A 40 -1.44 -10.37 0.35
N ALA A 41 -1.49 -10.11 1.66
CA ALA A 41 -0.61 -10.80 2.62
C ALA A 41 -0.91 -12.31 2.68
N VAL A 42 -2.20 -12.70 2.64
CA VAL A 42 -2.63 -14.10 2.71
C VAL A 42 -2.25 -14.87 1.44
N THR A 43 -2.19 -14.21 0.29
CA THR A 43 -1.79 -14.83 -0.99
C THR A 43 -0.29 -14.73 -1.26
N ALA A 44 0.50 -14.16 -0.36
CA ALA A 44 1.94 -13.98 -0.55
C ALA A 44 2.64 -15.34 -0.80
N GLY A 45 3.40 -15.42 -1.91
CA GLY A 45 4.04 -16.65 -2.38
C GLY A 45 3.23 -17.45 -3.41
N ASP A 46 2.01 -17.01 -3.71
CA ASP A 46 1.19 -17.47 -4.83
C ASP A 46 0.86 -16.27 -5.73
N ASP A 47 1.64 -16.13 -6.81
CA ASP A 47 1.56 -14.99 -7.72
C ASP A 47 0.20 -14.94 -8.43
N GLU A 48 -0.36 -16.09 -8.82
CA GLU A 48 -1.67 -16.16 -9.50
C GLU A 48 -2.78 -15.72 -8.56
N ALA A 49 -2.79 -16.21 -7.31
CA ALA A 49 -3.76 -15.78 -6.32
C ALA A 49 -3.64 -14.28 -5.98
N THR A 50 -2.41 -13.76 -5.92
CA THR A 50 -2.14 -12.33 -5.66
C THR A 50 -2.62 -11.45 -6.81
N ASP A 51 -2.43 -11.90 -8.05
CA ASP A 51 -2.94 -11.23 -9.25
C ASP A 51 -4.46 -11.20 -9.28
N GLU A 52 -5.14 -12.30 -8.92
CA GLU A 52 -6.60 -12.34 -8.87
C GLU A 52 -7.18 -11.40 -7.80
N VAL A 53 -6.53 -11.26 -6.64
CA VAL A 53 -6.89 -10.23 -5.66
C VAL A 53 -6.75 -8.85 -6.30
N SER A 54 -5.62 -8.54 -6.91
CA SER A 54 -5.35 -7.23 -7.51
C SER A 54 -6.36 -6.89 -8.62
N LYS A 55 -6.63 -7.83 -9.53
CA LYS A 55 -7.63 -7.67 -10.61
C LYS A 55 -9.01 -7.36 -10.06
N ARG A 56 -9.45 -8.07 -9.02
CA ARG A 56 -10.75 -7.82 -8.38
C ARG A 56 -10.83 -6.40 -7.82
N TRP A 57 -9.77 -5.90 -7.18
CA TRP A 57 -9.78 -4.56 -6.60
C TRP A 57 -9.69 -3.46 -7.65
N VAL A 58 -8.85 -3.62 -8.66
CA VAL A 58 -8.72 -2.68 -9.78
C VAL A 58 -10.04 -2.56 -10.56
N THR A 59 -10.71 -3.68 -10.82
CA THR A 59 -11.96 -3.68 -11.61
C THR A 59 -13.18 -3.16 -10.82
N ALA A 60 -13.14 -3.21 -9.49
CA ALA A 60 -14.23 -2.78 -8.63
C ALA A 60 -14.18 -1.28 -8.24
N HIS A 61 -13.09 -0.58 -8.56
CA HIS A 61 -12.87 0.80 -8.13
C HIS A 61 -12.49 1.71 -9.29
N ASP A 62 -12.74 3.00 -9.10
CA ASP A 62 -12.23 4.04 -9.97
C ASP A 62 -10.68 4.04 -9.97
N PRO A 63 -10.01 4.23 -11.12
CA PRO A 63 -8.55 4.22 -11.21
C PRO A 63 -7.85 5.21 -10.28
N ASP A 64 -8.38 6.42 -10.12
CA ASP A 64 -7.75 7.44 -9.27
C ASP A 64 -7.86 7.04 -7.81
N TYR A 65 -9.06 6.59 -7.39
CA TYR A 65 -9.26 6.03 -6.04
C TYR A 65 -8.35 4.83 -5.80
N PHE A 66 -8.21 3.93 -6.78
CA PHE A 66 -7.39 2.73 -6.65
C PHE A 66 -5.90 3.08 -6.41
N GLY A 67 -5.38 4.13 -7.03
CA GLY A 67 -4.02 4.61 -6.78
C GLY A 67 -3.79 4.97 -5.30
N PHE A 68 -4.69 5.77 -4.72
CA PHE A 68 -4.62 6.10 -3.28
C PHE A 68 -4.82 4.87 -2.39
N LEU A 69 -5.73 3.98 -2.78
CA LEU A 69 -6.02 2.74 -2.06
C LEU A 69 -4.78 1.84 -2.00
N ALA A 70 -4.12 1.62 -3.14
CA ALA A 70 -2.92 0.79 -3.25
C ALA A 70 -1.77 1.38 -2.42
N ALA A 71 -1.55 2.69 -2.49
CA ALA A 71 -0.54 3.37 -1.69
C ALA A 71 -0.81 3.25 -0.18
N ALA A 72 -2.07 3.40 0.25
CA ALA A 72 -2.46 3.22 1.63
C ALA A 72 -2.27 1.76 2.08
N ALA A 73 -2.69 0.79 1.27
CA ALA A 73 -2.53 -0.63 1.56
C ALA A 73 -1.06 -1.03 1.68
N LEU A 74 -0.18 -0.49 0.83
CA LEU A 74 1.26 -0.71 0.89
C LEU A 74 1.87 -0.16 2.18
N SER A 75 1.52 1.07 2.55
CA SER A 75 1.97 1.68 3.81
C SER A 75 1.55 0.84 5.03
N LEU A 76 0.30 0.35 5.03
CA LEU A 76 -0.19 -0.55 6.07
C LEU A 76 0.53 -1.90 6.05
N MET A 77 0.78 -2.50 4.88
CA MET A 77 1.52 -3.76 4.74
C MET A 77 2.90 -3.66 5.41
N THR A 78 3.63 -2.59 5.11
CA THR A 78 4.97 -2.38 5.67
C THR A 78 4.94 -2.26 7.20
N ARG A 79 3.95 -1.55 7.75
CA ARG A 79 3.88 -1.25 9.19
C ARG A 79 3.24 -2.36 10.01
N CYS A 80 2.17 -2.97 9.50
CA CYS A 80 1.32 -3.89 10.25
C CYS A 80 1.62 -5.37 9.97
N ILE A 81 2.35 -5.68 8.90
CA ILE A 81 2.70 -7.06 8.52
C ILE A 81 4.21 -7.24 8.49
N LEU A 82 4.92 -6.50 7.62
CA LEU A 82 6.35 -6.69 7.44
C LEU A 82 7.14 -6.33 8.71
N GLY A 83 6.86 -5.18 9.33
CA GLY A 83 7.50 -4.76 10.59
C GLY A 83 7.45 -5.83 11.69
N PRO A 84 6.25 -6.30 12.09
CA PRO A 84 6.11 -7.36 13.08
C PRO A 84 6.77 -8.69 12.70
N ILE A 85 6.74 -9.08 11.42
CA ILE A 85 7.44 -10.28 10.95
C ILE A 85 8.95 -10.13 11.16
N LEU A 86 9.51 -8.97 10.83
CA LEU A 86 10.93 -8.70 11.00
C LEU A 86 11.33 -8.72 12.49
N GLU A 87 10.50 -8.15 13.36
CA GLU A 87 10.70 -8.20 14.82
C GLU A 87 10.75 -9.64 15.32
N VAL A 88 9.80 -10.50 14.92
CA VAL A 88 9.79 -11.92 15.28
C VAL A 88 11.04 -12.64 14.76
N THR A 89 11.46 -12.35 13.52
CA THR A 89 12.66 -13.00 12.96
C THR A 89 13.94 -12.56 13.66
N ASP A 90 14.03 -11.29 14.07
CA ASP A 90 15.13 -10.76 14.86
C ASP A 90 15.21 -11.48 16.22
N GLU A 91 14.07 -11.70 16.89
CA GLU A 91 13.99 -12.46 18.14
C GLU A 91 14.40 -13.93 17.98
N MET A 92 14.19 -14.50 16.80
CA MET A 92 14.62 -15.86 16.44
C MET A 92 16.10 -15.94 16.01
N GLY A 93 16.81 -14.81 15.95
CA GLY A 93 18.19 -14.73 15.48
C GLY A 93 18.34 -14.88 13.96
N VAL A 94 17.26 -14.70 13.20
CA VAL A 94 17.25 -14.72 11.74
C VAL A 94 17.22 -13.27 11.23
N ASN A 95 18.33 -12.78 10.69
CA ASN A 95 18.39 -11.44 10.14
C ASN A 95 17.85 -11.39 8.70
N LEU A 96 16.56 -11.08 8.53
CA LEU A 96 15.97 -10.84 7.21
C LEU A 96 16.18 -9.42 6.69
N ARG A 97 16.57 -8.47 7.55
CA ARG A 97 16.72 -7.05 7.18
C ARG A 97 17.87 -6.84 6.20
N ASP A 98 19.00 -7.51 6.41
CA ASP A 98 20.15 -7.46 5.48
C ASP A 98 19.76 -7.97 4.08
N GLY A 99 18.89 -8.97 4.02
CA GLY A 99 18.37 -9.51 2.77
C GLY A 99 17.49 -8.50 2.03
N LEU A 100 16.63 -7.78 2.76
CA LEU A 100 15.81 -6.69 2.20
C LEU A 100 16.68 -5.53 1.70
N ASP A 101 17.69 -5.12 2.47
CA ASP A 101 18.63 -4.07 2.04
C ASP A 101 19.39 -4.47 0.77
N SER A 102 19.84 -5.73 0.70
CA SER A 102 20.52 -6.27 -0.48
C SER A 102 19.59 -6.30 -1.70
N ALA A 103 18.34 -6.72 -1.52
CA ALA A 103 17.34 -6.73 -2.58
C ALA A 103 17.00 -5.32 -3.08
N ALA A 104 16.85 -4.35 -2.16
CA ALA A 104 16.60 -2.95 -2.50
C ALA A 104 17.77 -2.35 -3.30
N ASN A 105 19.01 -2.55 -2.84
CA ASN A 105 20.20 -2.08 -3.56
C ASN A 105 20.31 -2.70 -4.95
N ASN A 106 20.01 -3.99 -5.08
CA ASN A 106 19.99 -4.66 -6.38
C ASN A 106 18.91 -4.09 -7.32
N ALA A 107 17.71 -3.80 -6.81
CA ALA A 107 16.64 -3.19 -7.59
C ALA A 107 17.05 -1.80 -8.12
N GLU A 108 17.59 -0.92 -7.27
CA GLU A 108 18.09 0.40 -7.66
C GLU A 108 19.20 0.30 -8.72
N SER A 109 20.13 -0.65 -8.58
CA SER A 109 21.22 -0.84 -9.55
C SER A 109 20.77 -1.39 -10.90
N THR A 110 19.65 -2.11 -10.96
CA THR A 110 19.19 -2.80 -12.18
C THR A 110 18.08 -2.04 -12.90
N LEU A 111 17.32 -1.21 -12.19
CA LEU A 111 16.22 -0.41 -12.76
C LEU A 111 16.66 1.01 -13.13
N GLY A 112 17.72 1.55 -12.50
CA GLY A 112 18.24 2.90 -12.73
C GLY A 112 19.00 3.09 -14.06
N ASP A 113 19.19 2.04 -14.86
CA ASP A 113 19.87 2.06 -16.16
C ASP A 113 18.92 2.24 -17.37
N ASN A 114 17.73 2.85 -17.18
CA ASN A 114 16.82 3.25 -18.27
C ASN A 114 16.76 4.76 -18.48
#